data_AF-A0A945IE31-F1
#
_entry.id   AF-A0A945IE31-F1
#
_cell.length_a   1.000
_cell.length_b   1.000
_cell.length_c   1.000
_cell.angle_alpha   90.00
_cell.angle_beta   90.00
_cell.angle_gamma   90.00
#
_symmetry.space_group_name_H-M   'P 1'
#
loop_
_entity.id
_entity.type
_entity.pdbx_description
1 polymer ?
#
loop_
_entity_poly.entity_id
_entity_poly.type
_entity_poly.pdbx_seq_one_letter_code
_entity_poly.pdbx_strand_id
1 'polypeptide(L)' 'MNPSDNPQHFYDHAQEHLLVISTEDAANIGEVGSSVTSTYAAIREIDTTGFEPAAIFVPTPSKRKGD' A
#
# COMPACT_ATOMS: atom_id res chain seq x y z
N MET A 1 14.66 -9.85 6.98
CA MET A 1 13.27 -9.70 6.47
C MET A 1 12.64 -8.57 7.23
N ASN A 2 12.19 -7.53 6.53
CA ASN A 2 11.38 -6.51 7.18
C ASN A 2 10.05 -7.17 7.61
N PRO A 3 9.41 -6.71 8.69
CA PRO A 3 8.07 -7.18 9.08
C PRO A 3 7.06 -7.07 7.92
N SER A 4 7.30 -6.14 6.99
CA SER A 4 6.53 -5.90 5.77
C SER A 4 6.60 -7.00 4.72
N ASP A 5 7.46 -8.01 4.85
CA ASP A 5 7.61 -9.02 3.77
C ASP A 5 6.95 -10.36 4.14
N ASN A 6 6.30 -10.43 5.31
CA ASN A 6 5.54 -11.61 5.73
C ASN A 6 4.15 -11.61 5.06
N PRO A 7 3.78 -12.62 4.26
CA PRO A 7 2.45 -12.72 3.67
C PRO A 7 1.33 -12.63 4.70
N GLN A 8 1.54 -13.18 5.91
CA GLN A 8 0.54 -13.10 6.99
C GLN A 8 0.26 -11.66 7.43
N HIS A 9 1.28 -10.80 7.44
CA HIS A 9 1.12 -9.39 7.79
C HIS A 9 0.19 -8.67 6.80
N PHE A 10 0.28 -8.97 5.50
CA PHE A 10 -0.62 -8.40 4.50
C PHE A 10 -2.04 -8.95 4.60
N TYR A 11 -2.17 -10.24 4.90
CA TYR A 11 -3.48 -10.85 5.14
C TYR A 11 -4.19 -10.20 6.33
N ASP A 12 -3.51 -10.06 7.46
CA ASP A 12 -4.07 -9.46 8.68
C ASP A 12 -4.43 -7.98 8.45
N HIS A 13 -3.54 -7.21 7.81
CA HIS A 13 -3.80 -5.81 7.47
C HIS A 13 -4.97 -5.66 6.49
N ALA A 14 -5.16 -6.59 5.54
CA ALA A 14 -6.32 -6.58 4.67
C ALA A 14 -7.64 -6.82 5.44
N GLN A 15 -7.62 -7.72 6.43
CA GLN A 15 -8.78 -7.95 7.30
C GLN A 15 -9.14 -6.71 8.13
N GLU A 16 -8.15 -6.01 8.68
CA GLU A 16 -8.36 -4.74 9.43
C GLU A 16 -9.07 -3.67 8.58
N HIS A 17 -8.81 -3.67 7.27
CA HIS A 17 -9.41 -2.75 6.32
C HIS A 17 -10.62 -3.30 5.55
N LEU A 18 -11.17 -4.44 5.98
CA LEU A 18 -12.32 -5.12 5.36
C LEU A 18 -12.12 -5.45 3.87
N LEU A 19 -10.87 -5.71 3.47
CA LEU A 19 -10.49 -6.12 2.13
C LEU A 19 -10.40 -7.65 2.07
N VAL A 20 -11.00 -8.24 1.04
CA VAL A 20 -10.90 -9.68 0.79
C VAL A 20 -9.71 -9.93 -0.13
N ILE A 21 -8.67 -10.58 0.41
CA ILE A 21 -7.52 -11.06 -0.35
C ILE A 21 -7.28 -12.53 -0.05
N SER A 22 -6.73 -13.27 -1.02
CA SER A 22 -6.26 -14.63 -0.77
C SER A 22 -4.87 -14.63 -0.12
N THR A 23 -4.46 -15.77 0.43
CA THR A 23 -3.09 -15.96 0.93
C THR A 23 -2.05 -15.91 -0.19
N GLU A 24 -2.43 -16.29 -1.42
CA GLU A 24 -1.58 -16.20 -2.60
C GLU A 24 -1.37 -14.73 -3.01
N ASP A 25 -2.42 -13.92 -3.00
CA ASP A 25 -2.33 -12.48 -3.24
C ASP A 25 -1.43 -11.80 -2.19
N ALA A 26 -1.57 -12.20 -0.91
CA ALA A 26 -0.74 -11.69 0.17
C ALA A 26 0.76 -12.04 -0.01
N ALA A 27 1.06 -13.23 -0.54
CA ALA A 27 2.42 -13.64 -0.87
C ALA A 27 2.99 -12.81 -2.03
N ASN A 28 2.21 -12.63 -3.11
CA ASN A 28 2.58 -11.82 -4.26
C ASN A 28 2.86 -10.35 -3.88
N ILE A 29 2.12 -9.80 -2.91
CA ILE A 29 2.37 -8.46 -2.37
C ILE A 29 3.72 -8.42 -1.61
N GLY A 30 4.03 -9.46 -0.84
CA GLY A 30 5.31 -9.57 -0.14
C GLY A 30 6.52 -9.60 -1.07
N GLU A 31 6.40 -10.23 -2.25
CA GLU A 31 7.47 -10.28 -3.25
C GLU A 31 7.84 -8.89 -3.79
N VAL A 32 6.87 -7.96 -3.89
CA VAL A 32 7.11 -6.60 -4.38
C VAL A 32 7.43 -5.58 -3.27
N GLY A 33 7.29 -5.96 -2.00
CA GLY A 33 7.44 -5.07 -0.83
C GLY A 33 8.81 -4.39 -0.76
N SER A 34 9.90 -5.12 -1.05
CA SER A 34 11.25 -4.55 -1.06
C SER A 34 11.45 -3.49 -2.15
N SER A 35 10.83 -3.68 -3.32
CA SER A 35 10.89 -2.72 -4.42
C SER A 35 10.15 -1.43 -4.06
N VAL A 36 8.92 -1.56 -3.56
CA VAL A 36 8.10 -0.43 -3.08
C VAL A 36 8.81 0.35 -1.98
N THR A 37 9.38 -0.35 -0.99
CA THR A 37 10.14 0.27 0.10
C THR A 37 11.32 1.09 -0.43
N SER A 38 12.07 0.54 -1.38
CA SER A 38 13.23 1.21 -1.98
C SER A 38 12.80 2.45 -2.78
N THR A 39 11.71 2.37 -3.54
CA THR A 39 11.15 3.52 -4.27
C THR A 39 10.72 4.63 -3.32
N TYR A 40 10.01 4.30 -2.22
CA TYR A 40 9.60 5.31 -1.24
C TYR A 40 10.78 5.93 -0.49
N ALA A 41 11.85 5.17 -0.24
CA ALA A 41 13.08 5.72 0.33
C ALA A 41 13.68 6.80 -0.59
N ALA A 42 13.80 6.52 -1.89
CA ALA A 42 14.28 7.50 -2.87
C ALA A 42 13.38 8.75 -2.97
N ILE A 43 12.06 8.58 -2.89
CA ILE A 43 11.12 9.73 -2.89
C ILE A 43 11.33 10.61 -1.66
N ARG A 44 11.60 10.03 -0.48
CA ARG A 44 11.81 10.78 0.77
C ARG A 44 13.10 11.60 0.78
N GLU A 45 14.04 11.31 -0.11
CA GLU A 45 15.27 12.10 -0.26
C GLU A 45 15.08 13.37 -1.09
N ILE A 46 13.91 13.53 -1.74
CA ILE A 46 13.59 14.74 -2.50
C ILE A 46 13.41 15.90 -1.52
N ASP A 47 14.16 16.99 -1.75
CA ASP A 47 13.99 18.24 -1.01
C ASP A 47 12.65 18.89 -1.38
N THR A 48 11.74 18.91 -0.42
CA THR A 48 10.41 19.52 -0.54
C THR A 48 10.32 20.89 0.14
N THR A 49 11.46 21.50 0.51
CA THR A 49 11.51 22.82 1.13
C THR A 49 10.84 23.86 0.23
N GLY A 50 9.85 24.57 0.77
CA GLY A 50 9.11 25.60 0.03
C GLY A 50 7.94 25.07 -0.82
N PHE A 51 7.64 23.78 -0.77
CA PHE A 51 6.45 23.18 -1.39
C PHE A 51 5.42 22.80 -0.34
N GLU A 52 4.17 23.22 -0.56
CA GLU A 52 3.04 22.76 0.25
C GLU A 52 2.62 21.35 -0.17
N PRO A 53 2.28 20.44 0.76
CA PRO A 53 1.76 19.13 0.44
C PRO A 53 0.49 19.22 -0.42
N ALA A 54 0.55 18.66 -1.63
CA ALA A 54 -0.64 18.54 -2.45
C ALA A 54 -1.53 17.41 -1.90
N ALA A 55 -2.65 17.75 -1.28
CA ALA A 55 -3.72 16.80 -1.01
C ALA A 55 -4.43 16.47 -2.33
N ILE A 56 -3.87 15.55 -3.11
CA ILE A 56 -4.58 14.98 -4.26
C ILE A 56 -5.73 14.18 -3.68
N PHE A 57 -6.94 14.76 -3.69
CA PHE A 57 -8.18 14.04 -3.45
C PHE A 57 -8.30 12.99 -4.54
N VAL A 58 -7.84 11.76 -4.27
CA VAL A 58 -8.17 10.61 -5.09
C VAL A 58 -9.63 10.32 -4.79
N PRO A 59 -10.59 10.54 -5.71
CA PRO A 59 -11.97 10.19 -5.45
C PRO A 59 -12.02 8.69 -5.23
N THR A 60 -12.26 8.28 -3.99
CA THR A 60 -12.48 6.87 -3.64
C THR A 60 -13.66 6.38 -4.49
N PRO A 61 -13.48 5.40 -5.38
CA PRO A 61 -14.60 4.86 -6.13
C PRO A 61 -15.59 4.22 -5.16
N SER A 62 -16.69 4.91 -4.86
CA SER A 62 -17.85 4.34 -4.19
C SER A 62 -18.41 3.23 -5.10
N LYS A 63 -18.21 1.95 -4.76
CA LYS A 63 -19.03 0.87 -5.34
C LYS A 63 -20.32 0.78 -4.51
N ARG A 64 -21.50 0.56 -5.10
CA ARG A 64 -21.84 -0.56 -5.98
C ARG A 64 -22.56 -0.15 -7.27
N LYS A 65 -22.10 -0.75 -8.38
CA LYS A 65 -22.93 -0.96 -9.57
C LYS A 65 -23.84 -2.14 -9.24
N GLY A 66 -25.13 -1.90 -9.12
CA GLY A 66 -26.14 -2.93 -8.82
C GLY A 66 -26.68 -2.84 -7.38
N ASP A 67 -27.55 -1.87 -7.15
CA ASP A 67 -28.80 -2.07 -6.39
C ASP A 67 -29.95 -1.99 -7.41
#